data_AF-A0A7R7T2T0-F1
#
_entry.id   AF-A0A7R7T2T0-F1
#
_cell.length_a   1.000
_cell.length_b   1.000
_cell.length_c   1.000
_cell.angle_alpha   90.00
_cell.angle_beta   90.00
_cell.angle_gamma   90.00
#
_symmetry.space_group_name_H-M   'P 1'
#
loop_
_entity.id
_entity.type
_entity.pdbx_description
1 polymer ?
#
loop_
_entity_poly.entity_id
_entity_poly.type
_entity_poly.pdbx_seq_one_letter_code
_entity_poly.pdbx_strand_id
1 'polypeptide(L)'
;MTQASLVTESGLYKLVLRASGEDAKEFQNWVTQVVLPSIRKDGGYVMGEEKLATGAMTEDQFILTAMRMMEGKVARYRATICQHFTI
;
A
#
# COMPACT_ATOMS: atom_id res chain seq x y z
N MET A 1 -21.20 -10.29 23.76
CA MET A 1 -20.99 -10.38 22.30
C MET A 1 -20.20 -9.15 21.89
N THR A 2 -18.95 -9.30 21.49
CA THR A 2 -18.12 -8.18 21.03
C THR A 2 -18.66 -7.76 19.67
N GLN A 3 -19.34 -6.60 19.58
CA GLN A 3 -19.74 -6.05 18.30
C GLN A 3 -18.47 -5.71 17.51
N ALA A 4 -18.24 -6.41 16.40
CA ALA A 4 -17.25 -5.99 15.42
C ALA A 4 -17.79 -4.73 14.73
N SER A 5 -17.32 -3.56 15.14
CA SER A 5 -17.61 -2.32 14.45
C SER A 5 -16.94 -2.34 13.08
N LEU A 6 -17.74 -2.58 12.03
CA LEU A 6 -17.29 -2.49 10.65
C LEU A 6 -16.91 -1.03 10.35
N VAL A 7 -15.62 -0.79 10.16
CA VAL A 7 -15.09 0.51 9.76
C VAL A 7 -14.81 0.51 8.26
N THR A 8 -15.26 1.54 7.57
CA THR A 8 -14.88 1.78 6.18
C THR A 8 -13.43 2.25 6.10
N GLU A 9 -12.80 2.14 4.93
CA GLU A 9 -11.42 2.59 4.72
C GLU A 9 -11.24 4.08 5.06
N SER A 10 -12.17 4.94 4.63
CA SER A 10 -12.17 6.36 5.00
C SER A 10 -12.32 6.57 6.51
N GLY A 11 -13.14 5.76 7.18
CA GLY A 11 -13.31 5.77 8.63
C GLY A 11 -12.05 5.35 9.37
N LEU A 12 -11.37 4.31 8.88
CA LEU A 12 -10.10 3.83 9.41
C LEU A 12 -9.04 4.94 9.36
N TYR A 13 -8.85 5.60 8.22
CA TYR A 13 -7.89 6.70 8.11
C TYR A 13 -8.22 7.86 9.06
N LYS A 14 -9.49 8.26 9.13
CA LYS A 14 -9.95 9.32 10.04
C LYS A 14 -9.70 8.98 11.51
N LEU A 15 -9.76 7.71 11.88
CA LEU A 15 -9.52 7.21 13.23
C LEU A 15 -8.02 7.17 13.53
N VAL A 16 -7.23 6.58 12.64
CA VAL A 16 -5.78 6.46 12.81
C VAL A 16 -5.11 7.83 12.90
N LEU A 17 -5.53 8.80 12.08
CA LEU A 17 -5.00 10.17 12.12
C LEU A 17 -5.41 10.98 13.37
N ARG A 18 -6.45 10.55 14.09
CA ARG A 18 -6.89 11.19 15.35
C ARG A 18 -6.40 10.47 16.60
N ALA A 19 -6.03 9.20 16.47
CA ALA A 19 -5.59 8.39 17.58
C ALA A 19 -4.26 8.92 18.16
N SER A 20 -4.14 8.89 19.49
CA SER A 20 -3.00 9.41 20.25
C SER A 20 -2.05 8.34 20.79
N GLY A 21 -2.35 7.06 20.55
CA GLY A 21 -1.49 5.92 20.94
C GLY A 21 -0.16 5.90 20.18
N GLU A 22 0.85 5.23 20.75
CA GLU A 22 2.19 5.17 20.17
C GLU A 22 2.20 4.48 18.80
N ASP A 23 1.48 3.36 18.64
CA ASP A 23 1.35 2.66 17.34
C ASP A 23 0.74 3.56 16.25
N ALA A 24 -0.25 4.38 16.63
CA ALA A 24 -0.88 5.31 15.70
C ALA A 24 0.09 6.42 15.27
N LYS A 25 0.92 6.92 16.19
CA LYS A 25 1.97 7.91 15.89
C LYS A 25 3.03 7.34 14.97
N GLU A 26 3.47 6.10 15.20
CA GLU A 26 4.45 5.44 14.32
C GLU A 26 3.91 5.32 12.89
N PHE A 27 2.66 4.88 12.73
CA PHE A 27 2.03 4.81 11.43
C PHE A 27 1.88 6.20 10.78
N GLN A 28 1.42 7.21 11.52
CA GLN A 28 1.31 8.59 11.03
C GLN A 28 2.67 9.13 10.55
N ASN A 29 3.73 8.89 11.30
CA ASN A 29 5.09 9.29 10.94
C ASN A 29 5.56 8.57 9.68
N TRP A 30 5.36 7.26 9.59
CA TRP A 30 5.71 6.48 8.39
C TRP A 30 4.98 7.00 7.15
N VAL A 31 3.68 7.26 7.24
CA VAL A 31 2.91 7.83 6.12
C VAL A 31 3.45 9.20 5.70
N THR A 32 3.74 10.08 6.65
CA THR A 32 4.13 11.46 6.36
C THR A 32 5.59 11.62 5.93
N GLN A 33 6.49 10.74 6.38
CA GLN A 33 7.92 10.81 6.10
C GLN A 33 8.36 9.91 4.94
N VAL A 34 7.66 8.80 4.69
CA VAL A 34 8.04 7.83 3.65
C VAL A 34 7.03 7.88 2.52
N VAL A 35 5.77 7.52 2.81
CA VAL A 35 4.77 7.27 1.76
C VAL A 35 4.41 8.53 0.98
N LEU A 36 4.02 9.61 1.66
CA LEU A 36 3.59 10.84 1.00
C LEU A 36 4.74 11.53 0.23
N PRO A 37 5.97 11.58 0.75
CA PRO A 37 7.11 12.08 -0.01
C PRO A 37 7.40 11.24 -1.27
N SER A 38 7.40 9.91 -1.20
CA SER A 38 7.58 9.05 -2.39
C SER A 38 6.50 9.31 -3.44
N ILE A 39 5.23 9.33 -3.03
CA ILE A 39 4.12 9.63 -3.96
C ILE A 39 4.28 11.01 -4.60
N ARG A 40 4.73 12.02 -3.85
CA ARG A 40 4.91 13.38 -4.37
C ARG A 40 6.07 13.47 -5.38
N LYS A 41 7.16 12.72 -5.16
CA LYS A 41 8.35 12.75 -6.01
C LYS A 41 8.19 11.88 -7.25
N ASP A 42 7.74 10.66 -7.05
CA ASP A 42 7.83 9.57 -8.03
C ASP A 42 6.45 9.17 -8.58
N GLY A 43 5.37 9.78 -8.07
CA GLY A 43 4.00 9.53 -8.50
C GLY A 43 3.38 8.26 -7.91
N GLY A 44 4.11 7.53 -7.07
CA GLY A 44 3.65 6.31 -6.42
C GLY A 44 4.52 5.90 -5.24
N TYR A 45 4.04 4.93 -4.47
CA TYR A 45 4.84 4.23 -3.45
C TYR A 45 4.77 2.74 -3.74
N VAL A 46 5.93 2.10 -3.79
CA VAL A 46 6.05 0.65 -3.96
C VAL A 46 6.52 0.06 -2.64
N MET A 47 5.70 -0.81 -2.04
CA MET A 47 6.08 -1.53 -0.82
C MET A 47 7.43 -2.21 -1.00
N GLY A 48 8.40 -1.92 -0.12
CA GLY A 48 9.76 -2.45 -0.21
C GLY A 48 10.77 -1.47 -0.83
N GLU A 49 10.35 -0.31 -1.32
CA GLU A 49 11.27 0.76 -1.76
C GLU A 49 12.17 1.23 -0.61
N GLU A 50 11.65 1.25 0.63
CA GLU A 50 12.45 1.55 1.82
C GLU A 50 13.60 0.55 2.06
N LYS A 51 13.47 -0.67 1.52
CA LYS A 51 14.52 -1.71 1.62
C LYS A 51 15.66 -1.48 0.64
N LEU A 52 15.42 -0.75 -0.46
CA LEU A 52 16.48 -0.27 -1.34
C LEU A 52 17.30 0.82 -0.65
N ALA A 53 16.64 1.80 -0.03
CA ALA A 53 17.30 2.91 0.65
C ALA A 53 18.16 2.44 1.84
N THR A 54 17.77 1.35 2.50
CA THR A 54 18.53 0.74 3.60
C THR A 54 19.60 -0.27 3.13
N GLY A 55 19.69 -0.55 1.83
CA GLY A 55 20.61 -1.55 1.26
C GLY A 55 20.24 -3.00 1.60
N ALA A 56 19.07 -3.23 2.19
CA ALA A 56 18.57 -4.57 2.53
C ALA A 56 18.10 -5.35 1.29
N MET A 57 18.00 -4.70 0.14
CA MET A 57 17.55 -5.29 -1.12
C MET A 57 18.32 -4.68 -2.29
N THR A 58 18.71 -5.50 -3.27
CA THR A 58 19.34 -5.00 -4.51
C THR A 58 18.30 -4.47 -5.49
N GLU A 59 18.72 -3.60 -6.42
CA GLU A 59 17.83 -3.06 -7.47
C GLU A 59 17.13 -4.17 -8.26
N ASP A 60 17.86 -5.22 -8.65
CA ASP A 60 17.30 -6.37 -9.37
C ASP A 60 16.19 -7.08 -8.57
N GLN A 61 16.37 -7.24 -7.26
CA GLN A 61 15.37 -7.86 -6.40
C GLN A 61 14.11 -6.99 -6.31
N PHE A 62 14.27 -5.66 -6.31
CA PHE A 62 13.15 -4.73 -6.34
C PHE A 62 12.38 -4.75 -7.65
N ILE A 63 13.10 -4.73 -8.77
CA ILE A 63 12.50 -4.83 -10.10
C ILE A 63 11.71 -6.14 -10.22
N LEU A 64 12.28 -7.26 -9.79
CA LEU A 64 11.59 -8.55 -9.81
C LEU A 64 10.31 -8.53 -8.95
N THR A 65 10.37 -7.92 -7.77
CA THR A 65 9.20 -7.78 -6.88
C THR A 65 8.11 -6.93 -7.53
N ALA A 66 8.49 -5.79 -8.12
CA ALA A 66 7.58 -4.91 -8.82
C ALA A 66 6.92 -5.61 -10.03
N MET A 67 7.68 -6.39 -10.81
CA MET A 67 7.15 -7.18 -11.92
C MET A 67 6.08 -8.15 -11.46
N ARG A 68 6.32 -8.90 -10.38
CA ARG A 68 5.31 -9.81 -9.80
C ARG A 68 4.02 -9.08 -9.39
N MET A 69 4.14 -7.88 -8.81
CA MET A 69 2.97 -7.08 -8.46
C MET A 69 2.17 -6.65 -9.69
N MET A 70 2.85 -6.30 -10.78
CA MET A 70 2.22 -5.96 -12.06
C MET A 70 1.53 -7.16 -12.69
N GLU A 71 2.15 -8.33 -12.71
CA GLU A 71 1.53 -9.58 -13.18
C GLU A 71 0.23 -9.89 -12.42
N GLY A 72 0.25 -9.72 -11.10
CA GLY A 72 -0.95 -9.88 -10.28
C GLY A 72 -2.06 -8.87 -10.62
N LYS A 73 -1.71 -7.60 -10.91
CA LYS A 73 -2.68 -6.59 -11.37
C LYS A 73 -3.26 -6.97 -12.74
N VAL A 74 -2.41 -7.39 -13.68
CA VAL A 74 -2.85 -7.83 -15.02
C VAL A 74 -3.81 -9.02 -14.90
N ALA A 75 -3.51 -10.00 -14.05
CA ALA A 75 -4.40 -11.14 -13.82
C ALA A 75 -5.77 -10.71 -13.27
N ARG A 76 -5.80 -9.79 -12.30
CA ARG A 76 -7.06 -9.23 -11.77
C ARG A 76 -7.85 -8.49 -12.83
N TYR A 77 -7.21 -7.59 -13.59
CA TYR A 77 -7.90 -6.85 -14.65
C TYR A 77 -8.41 -7.77 -15.74
N ARG A 78 -7.64 -8.79 -16.13
CA ARG A 78 -8.09 -9.83 -17.05
C ARG A 78 -9.34 -10.53 -16.53
N ALA A 79 -9.38 -10.91 -15.24
CA ALA A 79 -10.56 -11.52 -14.64
C ALA A 79 -11.79 -10.59 -14.66
N THR A 80 -11.60 -9.31 -14.34
CA THR A 80 -12.68 -8.31 -14.41
C THR A 80 -13.19 -8.10 -15.84
N ILE A 81 -12.29 -8.03 -16.82
CA ILE A 81 -12.64 -7.89 -18.24
C ILE A 81 -13.40 -9.14 -18.72
N CYS A 82 -12.93 -10.34 -18.40
CA CYS A 82 -13.63 -11.58 -18.74
C CYS A 82 -15.03 -11.63 -18.11
N GLN A 83 -15.20 -11.19 -16.86
CA GLN A 83 -16.54 -11.11 -16.23
C GLN A 83 -17.47 -10.09 -16.89
N HIS A 84 -16.94 -8.98 -17.42
CA HIS A 84 -17.75 -7.95 -18.08
C HIS A 84 -18.07 -8.25 -19.55
N PHE A 85 -17.32 -9.14 -20.21
CA PHE A 85 -17.45 -9.45 -21.64
C PHE A 85 -17.88 -10.90 -21.94
N THR A 86 -18.29 -11.65 -20.92
CA THR A 86 -18.97 -12.94 -21.12
C THR A 86 -20.43 -12.68 -21.48
N ILE A 87 -20.70 -12.54 -22.78
CA ILE A 87 -21.97 -12.91 -23.43
C ILE A 87 -21.67 -14.14 -24.27
#